data_AF-A0A7S0API6-F1
#
_entry.id   AF-A0A7S0API6-F1
#
_cell.length_a   1.000
_cell.length_b   1.000
_cell.length_c   1.000
_cell.angle_alpha   90.00
_cell.angle_beta   90.00
_cell.angle_gamma   90.00
#
_symmetry.space_group_name_H-M   'P 1'
#
loop_
_entity.id
_entity.type
_entity.pdbx_description
1 polymer ?
#
loop_
_entity_poly.entity_id
_entity_poly.type
_entity_poly.pdbx_seq_one_letter_code
_entity_poly.pdbx_strand_id
1 'polypeptide(L)'
;LSKSGNRHTLARALFRNAPDQAEALLGEMEAESANGNTRIRPDVISYTSTISALANSNERTAPYRAMKILALMESSSGDKSIRPNSITYAAAIKCWARSRDKVKAIQAKSLLDWCEEQYRRGNPNARPTVVIYNQVLNACAYTAGSGDDKIVEEAFRIGCFAFEELRRSTYIRPNHISFASFLDVVSKLMPEGELHDQLISNIFRGCIREGVVSKLVIRRLRGATSADLFKSLLGDANVRSLPQHWTKNL
;
A
#
# COMPACT_ATOMS: atom_id res chain seq x y z
N LEU A 1 -1.76 17.99 31.60
CA LEU A 1 -1.40 18.19 30.18
C LEU A 1 0.12 18.03 30.01
N SER A 2 0.64 16.82 29.70
CA SER A 2 2.00 16.60 29.13
C SER A 2 2.33 15.13 28.82
N LYS A 3 1.60 14.15 29.39
CA LYS A 3 1.92 12.71 29.22
C LYS A 3 1.67 12.14 27.81
N SER A 4 0.82 12.76 26.98
CA SER A 4 0.56 12.29 25.60
C SER A 4 1.65 12.72 24.60
N GLY A 5 2.29 13.87 24.80
CA GLY A 5 3.37 14.38 23.95
C GLY A 5 4.64 13.54 24.04
N ASN A 6 5.00 13.06 25.24
CA ASN A 6 6.20 12.25 25.44
C ASN A 6 6.07 10.84 24.86
N ARG A 7 4.91 10.16 25.00
CA ARG A 7 4.72 8.82 24.43
C ARG A 7 4.79 8.80 22.90
N HIS A 8 4.20 9.78 22.22
CA HIS A 8 4.30 9.88 20.76
C HIS A 8 5.73 10.21 20.28
N THR A 9 6.48 10.97 21.05
CA THR A 9 7.85 11.38 20.70
C THR A 9 8.86 10.26 20.97
N LEU A 10 8.72 9.54 22.09
CA LEU A 10 9.48 8.32 22.40
C LEU A 10 9.15 7.17 21.45
N ALA A 11 7.86 6.95 21.13
CA ALA A 11 7.48 5.96 20.11
C ALA A 11 8.07 6.32 18.74
N ARG A 12 8.02 7.61 18.34
CA ARG A 12 8.68 8.08 17.11
C ARG A 12 10.19 7.88 17.13
N ALA A 13 10.85 8.06 18.27
CA ALA A 13 12.29 7.83 18.40
C ALA A 13 12.64 6.33 18.34
N LEU A 14 11.86 5.46 19.01
CA LEU A 14 11.97 4.00 18.92
C LEU A 14 11.75 3.50 17.49
N PHE A 15 10.76 4.03 16.77
CA PHE A 15 10.52 3.71 15.36
C PHE A 15 11.57 4.29 14.39
N ARG A 16 12.31 5.34 14.78
CA ARG A 16 13.40 5.90 13.96
C ARG A 16 14.62 5.00 13.94
N ASN A 17 14.96 4.36 15.06
CA ASN A 17 16.13 3.48 15.13
C ASN A 17 15.79 2.03 14.75
N ALA A 18 14.51 1.67 14.71
CA ALA A 18 14.03 0.36 14.28
C ALA A 18 14.58 -0.13 12.93
N PRO A 19 14.62 0.67 11.84
CA PRO A 19 15.21 0.21 10.57
C PRO A 19 16.71 -0.08 10.66
N ASP A 20 17.48 0.79 11.32
CA ASP A 20 18.92 0.60 11.45
C ASP A 20 19.26 -0.62 12.32
N GLN A 21 18.51 -0.84 13.40
CA GLN A 21 18.63 -2.04 14.24
C GLN A 21 18.23 -3.31 13.47
N ALA A 22 17.18 -3.26 12.67
CA ALA A 22 16.74 -4.40 11.86
C ALA A 22 17.75 -4.75 10.76
N GLU A 23 18.37 -3.75 10.12
CA GLU A 23 19.44 -3.99 9.14
C GLU A 23 20.73 -4.48 9.81
N ALA A 24 21.11 -3.94 10.98
CA ALA A 24 22.27 -4.41 11.73
C ALA A 24 22.11 -5.89 12.14
N LEU A 25 20.96 -6.26 12.70
CA LEU A 25 20.66 -7.64 13.06
C LEU A 25 20.67 -8.56 11.84
N LEU A 26 20.08 -8.11 10.72
CA LEU A 26 20.11 -8.89 9.48
C LEU A 26 21.54 -9.12 8.99
N GLY A 27 22.40 -8.09 9.03
CA GLY A 27 23.81 -8.21 8.67
C GLY A 27 24.60 -9.14 9.61
N GLU A 28 24.31 -9.12 10.91
CA GLU A 28 24.88 -10.07 11.88
C GLU A 28 24.47 -11.51 11.55
N MET A 29 23.19 -11.74 11.22
CA MET A 29 22.70 -13.06 10.81
C MET A 29 23.37 -13.55 9.50
N GLU A 30 23.55 -12.66 8.53
CA GLU A 30 24.26 -12.96 7.29
C GLU A 30 25.73 -13.34 7.55
N ALA A 31 26.42 -12.59 8.41
CA ALA A 31 27.82 -12.85 8.78
C ALA A 31 27.99 -14.18 9.52
N GLU A 32 27.13 -14.45 10.52
CA GLU A 32 27.13 -15.72 11.24
C GLU A 32 26.88 -16.92 10.31
N SER A 33 25.90 -16.79 9.41
CA SER A 33 25.62 -17.83 8.41
C SER A 33 26.82 -18.04 7.47
N ALA A 34 27.49 -16.97 7.05
CA ALA A 34 28.68 -17.05 6.19
C ALA A 34 29.88 -17.69 6.91
N ASN A 35 29.98 -17.52 8.22
CA ASN A 35 30.97 -18.18 9.08
C ASN A 35 30.63 -19.66 9.40
N GLY A 36 29.57 -20.21 8.81
CA GLY A 36 29.18 -21.62 8.95
C GLY A 36 28.24 -21.92 10.11
N ASN A 37 27.72 -20.89 10.80
CA ASN A 37 26.74 -21.06 11.87
C ASN A 37 25.34 -21.32 11.28
N THR A 38 25.04 -22.59 11.01
CA THR A 38 23.75 -23.02 10.43
C THR A 38 22.54 -22.79 11.32
N ARG A 39 22.72 -22.43 12.60
CA ARG A 39 21.62 -22.11 13.53
C ARG A 39 21.12 -20.68 13.38
N ILE A 40 21.95 -19.78 12.88
CA ILE A 40 21.64 -18.36 12.71
C ILE A 40 21.74 -18.05 11.21
N ARG A 41 20.64 -18.34 10.50
CA ARG A 41 20.51 -18.06 9.07
C ARG A 41 19.32 -17.13 8.85
N PRO A 42 19.48 -16.02 8.11
CA PRO A 42 18.36 -15.16 7.76
C PRO A 42 17.42 -15.91 6.82
N ASP A 43 16.12 -15.76 7.06
CA ASP A 43 15.06 -16.32 6.23
C ASP A 43 14.19 -15.19 5.63
N VAL A 44 13.17 -15.55 4.85
CA VAL A 44 12.21 -14.59 4.28
C VAL A 44 11.57 -13.69 5.36
N ILE A 45 11.41 -14.16 6.60
CA ILE A 45 10.81 -13.40 7.69
C ILE A 45 11.78 -12.33 8.17
N SER A 46 13.06 -12.66 8.38
CA SER A 46 14.11 -11.70 8.75
C SER A 46 14.17 -10.55 7.74
N TYR A 47 14.31 -10.86 6.45
CA TYR A 47 14.37 -9.85 5.40
C TYR A 47 13.08 -9.01 5.29
N THR A 48 11.91 -9.66 5.33
CA THR A 48 10.61 -8.97 5.23
C THR A 48 10.37 -8.05 6.44
N SER A 49 10.85 -8.44 7.62
CA SER A 49 10.75 -7.63 8.84
C SER A 49 11.61 -6.36 8.72
N THR A 50 12.82 -6.47 8.17
CA THR A 50 13.69 -5.31 7.91
C THR A 50 13.08 -4.36 6.89
N ILE A 51 12.55 -4.87 5.78
CA ILE A 51 11.81 -4.04 4.80
C ILE A 51 10.57 -3.39 5.44
N SER A 52 9.88 -4.11 6.32
CA SER A 52 8.72 -3.56 7.04
C SER A 52 9.10 -2.46 8.04
N ALA A 53 10.26 -2.57 8.69
CA ALA A 53 10.80 -1.52 9.56
C ALA A 53 11.10 -0.25 8.74
N LEU A 54 11.76 -0.39 7.58
CA LEU A 54 11.99 0.71 6.64
C LEU A 54 10.67 1.35 6.18
N ALA A 55 9.66 0.55 5.86
CA ALA A 55 8.36 1.06 5.44
C ALA A 55 7.66 1.90 6.52
N ASN A 56 8.02 1.74 7.79
CA ASN A 56 7.43 2.47 8.92
C ASN A 56 8.31 3.64 9.43
N SER A 57 9.56 3.78 8.97
CA SER A 57 10.51 4.78 9.50
C SER A 57 10.27 6.22 8.99
N ASN A 58 9.60 6.38 7.84
CA ASN A 58 9.44 7.65 7.10
C ASN A 58 10.76 8.27 6.61
N GLU A 59 11.83 7.48 6.52
CA GLU A 59 13.08 7.95 5.95
C GLU A 59 12.97 8.16 4.43
N ARG A 60 13.69 9.15 3.91
CA ARG A 60 13.75 9.40 2.46
C ARG A 60 14.48 8.27 1.72
N THR A 61 15.42 7.63 2.39
CA THR A 61 16.25 6.54 1.85
C THR A 61 15.59 5.16 1.94
N ALA A 62 14.52 5.03 2.74
CA ALA A 62 13.80 3.78 2.97
C ALA A 62 13.45 2.98 1.69
N PRO A 63 12.85 3.57 0.63
CA PRO A 63 12.56 2.82 -0.59
C PRO A 63 13.82 2.24 -1.24
N TYR A 64 14.90 3.01 -1.32
CA TYR A 64 16.14 2.53 -1.95
C TYR A 64 16.83 1.46 -1.12
N ARG A 65 16.83 1.58 0.22
CA ARG A 65 17.30 0.52 1.14
C ARG A 65 16.48 -0.77 0.96
N ALA A 66 15.15 -0.65 0.96
CA ALA A 66 14.26 -1.78 0.75
C ALA A 66 14.49 -2.47 -0.61
N MET A 67 14.74 -1.71 -1.68
CA MET A 67 15.07 -2.28 -3.00
C MET A 67 16.40 -3.03 -3.00
N LYS A 68 17.41 -2.57 -2.27
CA LYS A 68 18.69 -3.30 -2.13
C LYS A 68 18.49 -4.65 -1.45
N ILE A 69 17.72 -4.67 -0.36
CA ILE A 69 17.39 -5.90 0.35
C ILE A 69 16.58 -6.85 -0.54
N LEU A 70 15.56 -6.33 -1.23
CA LEU A 70 14.75 -7.13 -2.16
C LEU A 70 15.61 -7.73 -3.29
N ALA A 71 16.52 -6.95 -3.87
CA ALA A 71 17.44 -7.44 -4.90
C ALA A 71 18.38 -8.54 -4.39
N LEU A 72 18.83 -8.47 -3.13
CA LEU A 72 19.62 -9.52 -2.49
C LEU A 72 18.83 -10.83 -2.32
N MET A 73 17.57 -10.72 -1.89
CA MET A 73 16.68 -11.88 -1.80
C MET A 73 16.43 -12.53 -3.18
N GLU A 74 16.35 -11.73 -4.23
CA GLU A 74 16.11 -12.21 -5.61
C GLU A 74 17.37 -12.78 -6.27
N SER A 75 18.55 -12.24 -5.97
CA SER A 75 19.82 -12.71 -6.53
C SER A 75 20.28 -14.04 -5.93
N SER A 76 19.73 -14.43 -4.78
CA SER A 76 20.02 -15.67 -4.06
C SER A 76 19.41 -16.91 -4.72
N SER A 77 19.79 -17.11 -5.99
CA SER A 77 19.29 -18.12 -6.90
C SER A 77 19.55 -19.52 -6.35
N GLY A 78 18.52 -20.15 -5.79
CA GLY A 78 18.57 -21.53 -5.28
C GLY A 78 18.07 -21.65 -3.85
N ASP A 79 18.16 -20.58 -3.06
CA ASP A 79 17.65 -20.59 -1.70
C ASP A 79 16.16 -20.22 -1.63
N LYS A 80 15.31 -21.24 -1.63
CA LYS A 80 13.86 -21.05 -1.49
C LYS A 80 13.45 -20.42 -0.15
N SER A 81 14.30 -20.48 0.88
CA SER A 81 13.96 -19.98 2.22
C SER A 81 13.96 -18.46 2.34
N ILE A 82 14.64 -17.76 1.41
CA ILE A 82 14.73 -16.29 1.40
C ILE A 82 14.04 -15.66 0.18
N ARG A 83 13.37 -16.46 -0.67
CA ARG A 83 12.64 -15.92 -1.83
C ARG A 83 11.59 -14.90 -1.39
N PRO A 84 11.50 -13.73 -2.03
CA PRO A 84 10.45 -12.76 -1.72
C PRO A 84 9.07 -13.37 -1.91
N ASN A 85 8.15 -13.01 -1.03
CA ASN A 85 6.75 -13.37 -1.13
C ASN A 85 5.90 -12.09 -1.27
N SER A 86 4.58 -12.26 -1.39
CA SER A 86 3.64 -11.16 -1.52
C SER A 86 3.68 -10.16 -0.36
N ILE A 87 4.07 -10.59 0.85
CA ILE A 87 4.27 -9.72 2.00
C ILE A 87 5.54 -8.86 1.83
N THR A 88 6.62 -9.47 1.35
CA THR A 88 7.88 -8.77 1.02
C THR A 88 7.63 -7.68 -0.03
N TYR A 89 6.95 -8.00 -1.13
CA TYR A 89 6.60 -7.03 -2.16
C TYR A 89 5.66 -5.93 -1.64
N ALA A 90 4.65 -6.29 -0.86
CA ALA A 90 3.75 -5.30 -0.24
C ALA A 90 4.51 -4.30 0.66
N ALA A 91 5.49 -4.78 1.43
CA ALA A 91 6.31 -3.94 2.28
C ALA A 91 7.23 -3.00 1.46
N ALA A 92 7.86 -3.50 0.40
CA ALA A 92 8.68 -2.68 -0.50
C ALA A 92 7.85 -1.60 -1.23
N ILE A 93 6.66 -1.94 -1.72
CA ILE A 93 5.74 -0.99 -2.34
C ILE A 93 5.26 0.05 -1.32
N LYS A 94 5.03 -0.36 -0.06
CA LYS A 94 4.69 0.57 1.02
C LYS A 94 5.80 1.58 1.29
N CYS A 95 7.08 1.20 1.17
CA CYS A 95 8.20 2.16 1.24
C CYS A 95 8.05 3.26 0.17
N TRP A 96 7.74 2.88 -1.07
CA TRP A 96 7.46 3.85 -2.14
C TRP A 96 6.21 4.69 -1.86
N ALA A 97 5.10 4.07 -1.47
CA ALA A 97 3.85 4.77 -1.20
C ALA A 97 3.99 5.86 -0.11
N ARG A 98 4.91 5.67 0.83
CA ARG A 98 5.20 6.62 1.91
C ARG A 98 6.39 7.54 1.64
N SER A 99 7.11 7.33 0.54
CA SER A 99 8.25 8.16 0.19
C SER A 99 7.80 9.56 -0.23
N ARG A 100 8.77 10.48 -0.32
CA ARG A 100 8.59 11.81 -0.92
C ARG A 100 8.98 11.86 -2.39
N ASP A 101 9.23 10.69 -2.99
CA ASP A 101 9.63 10.60 -4.39
C ASP A 101 8.45 10.97 -5.29
N LYS A 102 8.70 11.81 -6.31
CA LYS A 102 7.67 12.25 -7.25
C LYS A 102 7.15 11.11 -8.12
N VAL A 103 7.99 10.13 -8.45
CA VAL A 103 7.65 8.99 -9.31
C VAL A 103 7.23 7.75 -8.52
N LYS A 104 6.81 7.91 -7.25
CA LYS A 104 6.43 6.78 -6.37
C LYS A 104 5.35 5.87 -6.95
N ALA A 105 4.39 6.41 -7.71
CA ALA A 105 3.32 5.63 -8.34
C ALA A 105 3.88 4.69 -9.42
N ILE A 106 4.81 5.19 -10.24
CA ILE A 106 5.50 4.41 -11.28
C ILE A 106 6.31 3.30 -10.62
N GLN A 107 7.10 3.62 -9.59
CA GLN A 107 7.90 2.63 -8.87
C GLN A 107 7.04 1.55 -8.18
N ALA A 108 5.92 1.96 -7.57
CA ALA A 108 4.96 1.04 -6.97
C ALA A 108 4.35 0.10 -8.02
N LYS A 109 3.99 0.60 -9.20
CA LYS A 109 3.47 -0.21 -10.32
C LYS A 109 4.53 -1.17 -10.86
N SER A 110 5.77 -0.72 -11.06
CA SER A 110 6.86 -1.57 -11.52
C SER A 110 7.12 -2.74 -10.56
N LEU A 111 7.01 -2.52 -9.25
CA LEU A 111 7.12 -3.59 -8.26
C LEU A 111 5.92 -4.55 -8.25
N LEU A 112 4.70 -4.08 -8.50
CA LEU A 112 3.54 -4.95 -8.70
C LEU A 112 3.74 -5.83 -9.95
N ASP A 113 4.19 -5.25 -11.06
CA ASP A 113 4.47 -5.99 -12.31
C ASP A 113 5.56 -7.03 -12.12
N TRP A 114 6.59 -6.67 -11.35
CA TRP A 114 7.66 -7.59 -11.01
C TRP A 114 7.19 -8.72 -10.08
N CYS A 115 6.34 -8.41 -9.10
CA CYS A 115 5.70 -9.40 -8.23
C CYS A 115 4.87 -10.41 -9.05
N GLU A 116 4.11 -9.95 -10.04
CA GLU A 116 3.39 -10.79 -10.99
C GLU A 116 4.32 -11.63 -11.88
N GLU A 117 5.41 -11.04 -12.35
CA GLU A 117 6.43 -11.76 -13.12
C GLU A 117 7.08 -12.88 -12.30
N GLN A 118 7.41 -12.63 -11.04
CA GLN A 118 7.96 -13.67 -10.16
C GLN A 118 6.98 -14.82 -9.94
N TYR A 119 5.68 -14.51 -9.80
CA TYR A 119 4.66 -15.54 -9.75
C TYR A 119 4.63 -16.39 -11.03
N ARG A 120 4.67 -15.74 -12.21
CA ARG A 120 4.72 -16.42 -13.51
C ARG A 120 5.99 -17.25 -13.71
N ARG A 121 7.11 -16.84 -13.12
CA ARG A 121 8.39 -17.60 -13.09
C ARG A 121 8.41 -18.77 -12.10
N GLY A 122 7.28 -19.10 -11.48
CA GLY A 122 7.16 -20.26 -10.59
C GLY A 122 7.51 -19.96 -9.13
N ASN A 123 7.41 -18.70 -8.69
CA ASN A 123 7.35 -18.37 -7.27
C ASN A 123 5.89 -18.28 -6.79
N PRO A 124 5.27 -19.37 -6.30
CA PRO A 124 3.85 -19.37 -5.92
C PRO A 124 3.53 -18.39 -4.78
N ASN A 125 4.54 -18.07 -3.95
CA ASN A 125 4.39 -17.17 -2.81
C ASN A 125 4.40 -15.68 -3.21
N ALA A 126 4.82 -15.36 -4.44
CA ALA A 126 4.82 -14.00 -4.97
C ALA A 126 3.49 -13.60 -5.61
N ARG A 127 2.45 -14.44 -5.60
CA ARG A 127 1.16 -14.06 -6.18
C ARG A 127 0.62 -12.77 -5.53
N PRO A 128 0.27 -11.72 -6.31
CA PRO A 128 -0.19 -10.48 -5.72
C PRO A 128 -1.44 -10.66 -4.86
N THR A 129 -1.57 -9.85 -3.83
CA THR A 129 -2.74 -9.84 -2.95
C THR A 129 -3.42 -8.49 -3.00
N VAL A 130 -4.65 -8.40 -2.48
CA VAL A 130 -5.36 -7.12 -2.35
C VAL A 130 -4.53 -6.06 -1.61
N VAL A 131 -3.64 -6.47 -0.69
CA VAL A 131 -2.74 -5.55 0.02
C VAL A 131 -1.78 -4.86 -0.92
N ILE A 132 -1.23 -5.57 -1.91
CA ILE A 132 -0.30 -5.01 -2.90
C ILE A 132 -1.00 -3.91 -3.73
N TYR A 133 -2.17 -4.22 -4.30
CA TYR A 133 -2.95 -3.23 -5.05
C TYR A 133 -3.31 -2.01 -4.20
N ASN A 134 -3.68 -2.22 -2.93
CA ASN A 134 -3.97 -1.12 -2.01
C ASN A 134 -2.74 -0.22 -1.77
N GLN A 135 -1.53 -0.77 -1.71
CA GLN A 135 -0.31 0.05 -1.61
C GLN A 135 0.00 0.82 -2.90
N VAL A 136 -0.26 0.22 -4.07
CA VAL A 136 -0.14 0.92 -5.37
C VAL A 136 -1.13 2.09 -5.45
N LEU A 137 -2.41 1.86 -5.13
CA LEU A 137 -3.43 2.93 -5.10
C LEU A 137 -3.05 4.03 -4.12
N ASN A 138 -2.52 3.67 -2.95
CA ASN A 138 -2.02 4.62 -1.98
C ASN A 138 -0.84 5.43 -2.54
N ALA A 139 0.11 4.79 -3.24
CA ALA A 139 1.21 5.51 -3.90
C ALA A 139 0.67 6.53 -4.91
N CYS A 140 -0.29 6.14 -5.76
CA CYS A 140 -0.94 7.04 -6.72
C CYS A 140 -1.59 8.24 -6.04
N ALA A 141 -2.45 8.01 -5.04
CA ALA A 141 -3.20 9.07 -4.37
C ALA A 141 -2.30 10.14 -3.70
N TYR A 142 -1.07 9.79 -3.33
CA TYR A 142 -0.12 10.70 -2.70
C TYR A 142 0.99 11.18 -3.65
N THR A 143 0.76 11.07 -4.96
CA THR A 143 1.57 11.69 -6.02
C THR A 143 1.15 13.14 -6.33
N ALA A 144 -0.06 13.55 -5.94
CA ALA A 144 -0.60 14.90 -6.17
C ALA A 144 0.34 16.07 -5.78
N GLY A 145 1.25 15.85 -4.81
CA GLY A 145 2.24 16.84 -4.40
C GLY A 145 3.49 16.96 -5.28
N SER A 146 3.55 16.31 -6.46
CA SER A 146 4.73 16.35 -7.35
C SER A 146 4.92 17.71 -8.03
N GLY A 147 3.82 18.45 -8.26
CA GLY A 147 3.78 19.70 -9.03
C GLY A 147 4.04 19.53 -10.53
N ASP A 148 3.95 18.29 -11.04
CA ASP A 148 4.16 17.94 -12.44
C ASP A 148 2.93 17.21 -12.97
N ASP A 149 2.18 17.89 -13.84
CA ASP A 149 0.89 17.40 -14.37
C ASP A 149 1.03 16.06 -15.09
N LYS A 150 2.15 15.81 -15.79
CA LYS A 150 2.37 14.53 -16.47
C LYS A 150 2.52 13.39 -15.48
N ILE A 151 3.20 13.64 -14.37
CA ILE A 151 3.37 12.65 -13.30
C ILE A 151 2.03 12.41 -12.59
N VAL A 152 1.22 13.46 -12.39
CA VAL A 152 -0.12 13.35 -11.79
C VAL A 152 -1.06 12.56 -12.69
N GLU A 153 -1.09 12.87 -13.99
CA GLU A 153 -1.87 12.14 -15.00
C GLU A 153 -1.48 10.66 -15.07
N GLU A 154 -0.18 10.38 -15.10
CA GLU A 154 0.33 9.01 -15.11
C GLU A 154 -0.04 8.26 -13.82
N ALA A 155 0.04 8.91 -12.65
CA ALA A 155 -0.39 8.30 -11.40
C ALA A 155 -1.89 8.00 -11.37
N PHE A 156 -2.73 8.86 -11.94
CA PHE A 156 -4.17 8.64 -12.08
C PHE A 156 -4.44 7.44 -12.99
N ARG A 157 -3.77 7.38 -14.15
CA ARG A 157 -3.86 6.27 -15.10
C ARG A 157 -3.47 4.95 -14.45
N ILE A 158 -2.34 4.89 -13.75
CA ILE A 158 -1.90 3.72 -12.99
C ILE A 158 -2.96 3.31 -11.96
N GLY A 159 -3.53 4.28 -11.23
CA GLY A 159 -4.56 4.01 -10.22
C GLY A 159 -5.82 3.37 -10.82
N CYS A 160 -6.29 3.88 -11.96
CA CYS A 160 -7.42 3.31 -12.71
C CYS A 160 -7.15 1.88 -13.17
N PHE A 161 -5.98 1.63 -13.77
CA PHE A 161 -5.60 0.29 -14.21
C PHE A 161 -5.50 -0.69 -13.04
N ALA A 162 -4.79 -0.32 -11.96
CA ALA A 162 -4.63 -1.19 -10.80
C ALA A 162 -5.96 -1.54 -10.13
N PHE A 163 -6.89 -0.58 -10.04
CA PHE A 163 -8.22 -0.84 -9.48
C PHE A 163 -9.07 -1.72 -10.37
N GLU A 164 -9.02 -1.51 -11.69
CA GLU A 164 -9.77 -2.34 -12.64
C GLU A 164 -9.22 -3.77 -12.74
N GLU A 165 -7.90 -3.94 -12.70
CA GLU A 165 -7.24 -5.25 -12.60
C GLU A 165 -7.69 -5.99 -11.34
N LEU A 166 -7.72 -5.31 -10.19
CA LEU A 166 -8.21 -5.87 -8.93
C LEU A 166 -9.70 -6.27 -9.01
N ARG A 167 -10.54 -5.47 -9.69
CA ARG A 167 -11.98 -5.79 -9.88
C ARG A 167 -12.20 -6.98 -10.79
N ARG A 168 -11.42 -7.08 -11.87
CA ARG A 168 -11.52 -8.16 -12.87
C ARG A 168 -10.84 -9.45 -12.42
N SER A 169 -10.06 -9.40 -11.35
CA SER A 169 -9.41 -10.58 -10.80
C SER A 169 -10.41 -11.68 -10.42
N THR A 170 -10.02 -12.92 -10.68
CA THR A 170 -10.79 -14.12 -10.35
C THR A 170 -10.44 -14.71 -8.99
N TYR A 171 -9.36 -14.23 -8.35
CA TYR A 171 -8.79 -14.84 -7.14
C TYR A 171 -8.67 -13.88 -5.95
N ILE A 172 -8.77 -12.59 -6.20
CA ILE A 172 -8.87 -11.55 -5.18
C ILE A 172 -10.03 -10.62 -5.53
N ARG A 173 -10.58 -9.96 -4.52
CA ARG A 173 -11.67 -8.99 -4.65
C ARG A 173 -11.24 -7.67 -3.99
N PRO A 174 -11.69 -6.51 -4.52
CA PRO A 174 -11.53 -5.24 -3.80
C PRO A 174 -12.22 -5.30 -2.44
N ASN A 175 -11.58 -4.72 -1.43
CA ASN A 175 -12.17 -4.57 -0.09
C ASN A 175 -12.40 -3.09 0.23
N HIS A 176 -12.88 -2.81 1.44
CA HIS A 176 -13.14 -1.43 1.87
C HIS A 176 -11.91 -0.51 1.80
N ILE A 177 -10.69 -1.05 1.96
CA ILE A 177 -9.44 -0.29 1.82
C ILE A 177 -9.19 0.01 0.34
N SER A 178 -9.39 -0.96 -0.56
CA SER A 178 -9.24 -0.77 -2.01
C SER A 178 -10.12 0.37 -2.53
N PHE A 179 -11.40 0.36 -2.18
CA PHE A 179 -12.33 1.42 -2.55
C PHE A 179 -11.96 2.77 -1.92
N ALA A 180 -11.61 2.79 -0.63
CA ALA A 180 -11.21 4.03 0.04
C ALA A 180 -9.93 4.63 -0.57
N SER A 181 -8.95 3.80 -0.92
CA SER A 181 -7.73 4.23 -1.60
C SER A 181 -8.03 4.74 -3.01
N PHE A 182 -8.93 4.09 -3.76
CA PHE A 182 -9.30 4.57 -5.09
C PHE A 182 -10.13 5.86 -5.05
N LEU A 183 -10.98 6.06 -4.03
CA LEU A 183 -11.61 7.37 -3.77
C LEU A 183 -10.55 8.45 -3.54
N ASP A 184 -9.49 8.18 -2.76
CA ASP A 184 -8.38 9.11 -2.58
C ASP A 184 -7.62 9.38 -3.89
N VAL A 185 -7.48 8.39 -4.80
CA VAL A 185 -6.87 8.58 -6.12
C VAL A 185 -7.69 9.59 -6.94
N VAL A 186 -8.99 9.37 -7.07
CA VAL A 186 -9.87 10.26 -7.85
C VAL A 186 -9.92 11.65 -7.23
N SER A 187 -10.20 11.73 -5.93
CA SER A 187 -10.36 13.00 -5.21
C SER A 187 -9.14 13.92 -5.25
N LYS A 188 -7.93 13.36 -5.39
CA LYS A 188 -6.69 14.14 -5.31
C LYS A 188 -6.00 14.38 -6.64
N LEU A 189 -6.24 13.52 -7.63
CA LEU A 189 -5.55 13.60 -8.93
C LEU A 189 -6.47 14.10 -10.04
N MET A 190 -7.79 14.11 -9.83
CA MET A 190 -8.75 14.60 -10.81
C MET A 190 -9.32 15.95 -10.35
N PRO A 191 -9.39 16.97 -11.23
CA PRO A 191 -10.07 18.22 -10.93
C PRO A 191 -11.55 18.00 -10.62
N GLU A 192 -12.10 18.81 -9.71
CA GLU A 192 -13.52 18.81 -9.41
C GLU A 192 -14.37 19.18 -10.64
N GLY A 193 -15.50 18.52 -10.80
CA GLY A 193 -16.40 18.69 -11.93
C GLY A 193 -17.37 17.53 -12.09
N GLU A 194 -18.21 17.57 -13.11
CA GLU A 194 -19.28 16.58 -13.30
C GLU A 194 -18.73 15.15 -13.42
N LEU A 195 -17.66 14.95 -14.20
CA LEU A 195 -17.07 13.63 -14.39
C LEU A 195 -16.43 13.09 -13.10
N HIS A 196 -15.81 13.96 -12.30
CA HIS A 196 -15.28 13.61 -10.99
C HIS A 196 -16.40 13.11 -10.07
N ASP A 197 -17.50 13.85 -9.99
CA ASP A 197 -18.65 13.51 -9.13
C ASP A 197 -19.35 12.23 -9.59
N GLN A 198 -19.48 12.02 -10.90
CA GLN A 198 -19.99 10.78 -11.47
C GLN A 198 -19.09 9.59 -11.10
N LEU A 199 -17.77 9.75 -11.18
CA LEU A 199 -16.82 8.69 -10.84
C LEU A 199 -16.85 8.35 -9.34
N ILE A 200 -16.80 9.35 -8.46
CA ILE A 200 -16.93 9.16 -7.01
C ILE A 200 -18.25 8.46 -6.65
N SER A 201 -19.36 8.87 -7.28
CA SER A 201 -20.67 8.23 -7.10
C SER A 201 -20.66 6.76 -7.52
N ASN A 202 -20.04 6.44 -8.66
CA ASN A 202 -19.95 5.07 -9.17
C ASN A 202 -19.09 4.18 -8.27
N ILE A 203 -17.98 4.71 -7.74
CA ILE A 203 -17.12 4.01 -6.78
C ILE A 203 -17.91 3.70 -5.50
N PHE A 204 -18.65 4.67 -4.97
CA PHE A 204 -19.44 4.46 -3.75
C PHE A 204 -20.59 3.46 -3.94
N ARG A 205 -21.32 3.53 -5.07
CA ARG A 205 -22.32 2.52 -5.44
C ARG A 205 -21.69 1.12 -5.58
N GLY A 206 -20.45 1.05 -6.08
CA GLY A 206 -19.65 -0.17 -6.08
C GLY A 206 -19.42 -0.72 -4.68
N CYS A 207 -19.03 0.14 -3.72
CA CYS A 207 -18.86 -0.25 -2.31
C CYS A 207 -20.14 -0.85 -1.72
N ILE A 208 -21.29 -0.21 -2.00
CA ILE A 208 -22.61 -0.68 -1.53
C ILE A 208 -22.93 -2.05 -2.10
N ARG A 209 -22.74 -2.23 -3.42
CA ARG A 209 -23.01 -3.50 -4.12
C ARG A 209 -22.18 -4.66 -3.57
N GLU A 210 -20.90 -4.39 -3.34
CA GLU A 210 -19.96 -5.34 -2.74
C GLU A 210 -20.16 -5.50 -1.23
N GLY A 211 -20.96 -4.65 -0.57
CA GLY A 211 -21.21 -4.73 0.86
C GLY A 211 -20.00 -4.40 1.74
N VAL A 212 -19.12 -3.51 1.27
CA VAL A 212 -17.83 -3.16 1.92
C VAL A 212 -17.74 -1.69 2.36
N VAL A 213 -18.86 -1.06 2.67
CA VAL A 213 -18.92 0.34 3.11
C VAL A 213 -18.47 0.47 4.57
N SER A 214 -17.18 0.67 4.79
CA SER A 214 -16.64 0.93 6.13
C SER A 214 -16.72 2.40 6.55
N LYS A 215 -16.48 2.68 7.84
CA LYS A 215 -16.26 4.06 8.34
C LYS A 215 -15.12 4.77 7.60
N LEU A 216 -14.11 4.04 7.14
CA LEU A 216 -13.02 4.59 6.33
C LEU A 216 -13.55 5.09 4.98
N VAL A 217 -14.35 4.27 4.28
CA VAL A 217 -14.98 4.64 3.00
C VAL A 217 -15.82 5.91 3.17
N ILE A 218 -16.69 5.96 4.20
CA ILE A 218 -17.51 7.16 4.46
C ILE A 218 -16.66 8.41 4.72
N ARG A 219 -15.57 8.28 5.49
CA ARG A 219 -14.66 9.40 5.74
C ARG A 219 -13.99 9.89 4.46
N ARG A 220 -13.55 8.97 3.59
CA ARG A 220 -12.95 9.34 2.29
C ARG A 220 -13.96 9.96 1.35
N LEU A 221 -15.16 9.38 1.27
CA LEU A 221 -16.26 9.91 0.48
C LEU A 221 -16.56 11.36 0.86
N ARG A 222 -16.69 11.65 2.16
CA ARG A 222 -16.95 13.02 2.64
C ARG A 222 -15.87 14.02 2.21
N GLY A 223 -14.61 13.59 2.18
CA GLY A 223 -13.51 14.45 1.75
C GLY A 223 -13.43 14.62 0.22
N ALA A 224 -14.12 13.77 -0.52
CA ALA A 224 -14.10 13.70 -1.98
C ALA A 224 -15.36 14.26 -2.65
N THR A 225 -16.29 14.84 -1.90
CA THR A 225 -17.58 15.31 -2.42
C THR A 225 -18.01 16.61 -1.76
N SER A 226 -18.80 17.43 -2.45
CA SER A 226 -19.56 18.51 -1.83
C SER A 226 -20.54 17.99 -0.76
N ALA A 227 -20.99 18.86 0.13
CA ALA A 227 -21.95 18.48 1.17
C ALA A 227 -23.28 17.95 0.58
N ASP A 228 -23.73 18.55 -0.53
CA ASP A 228 -24.96 18.17 -1.21
C ASP A 228 -24.84 16.81 -1.89
N LEU A 229 -23.74 16.56 -2.60
CA LEU A 229 -23.48 15.25 -3.20
C LEU A 229 -23.32 14.17 -2.13
N PHE A 230 -22.59 14.45 -1.05
CA PHE A 230 -22.44 13.52 0.06
C PHE A 230 -23.80 13.12 0.67
N LYS A 231 -24.67 14.11 0.90
CA LYS A 231 -26.02 13.88 1.43
C LYS A 231 -26.88 13.09 0.44
N SER A 232 -26.82 13.44 -0.85
CA SER A 232 -27.52 12.72 -1.92
C SER A 232 -27.11 11.25 -2.01
N LEU A 233 -25.81 10.96 -1.92
CA LEU A 233 -25.29 9.59 -1.98
C LEU A 233 -25.66 8.76 -0.75
N LEU A 234 -25.76 9.37 0.44
CA LEU A 234 -26.18 8.67 1.64
C LEU A 234 -27.70 8.43 1.70
N GLY A 235 -28.50 9.31 1.12
CA GLY A 235 -29.95 9.32 1.33
C GLY A 235 -30.28 9.36 2.82
N ASP A 236 -31.12 8.43 3.28
CA ASP A 236 -31.54 8.31 4.68
C ASP A 236 -30.57 7.51 5.57
N ALA A 237 -29.43 7.06 5.01
CA ALA A 237 -28.49 6.23 5.75
C ALA A 237 -27.80 7.01 6.89
N ASN A 238 -27.88 6.47 8.10
CA ASN A 238 -27.20 7.04 9.26
C ASN A 238 -25.72 6.61 9.30
N VAL A 239 -24.79 7.56 9.21
CA VAL A 239 -23.34 7.28 9.27
C VAL A 239 -22.90 6.61 10.59
N ARG A 240 -23.63 6.79 11.69
CA ARG A 240 -23.36 6.11 12.97
C ARG A 240 -23.85 4.66 12.98
N SER A 241 -24.82 4.32 12.13
CA SER A 241 -25.44 3.00 12.03
C SER A 241 -25.75 2.69 10.56
N LEU A 242 -24.72 2.27 9.83
CA LEU A 242 -24.82 2.01 8.39
C LEU A 242 -25.76 0.81 8.11
N PRO A 243 -26.49 0.80 6.98
CA PRO A 243 -27.35 -0.31 6.59
C PRO A 243 -26.57 -1.64 6.55
N GLN A 244 -27.15 -2.72 7.07
CA GLN A 244 -26.48 -4.02 7.15
C GLN A 244 -26.02 -4.54 5.78
N HIS A 245 -26.81 -4.32 4.72
CA HIS A 245 -26.44 -4.73 3.37
C HIS A 245 -25.22 -3.96 2.82
N TRP A 246 -24.90 -2.78 3.36
CA TRP A 246 -23.72 -2.00 2.98
C TRP A 246 -22.44 -2.52 3.64
N THR A 247 -22.56 -3.25 4.74
CA THR A 247 -21.43 -3.68 5.59
C THR A 247 -21.27 -5.19 5.68
N LYS A 248 -22.09 -5.97 4.96
CA LYS A 248 -22.15 -7.45 5.05
C LYS A 248 -20.83 -8.18 4.82
N ASN A 249 -19.88 -7.57 4.10
CA ASN A 249 -18.61 -8.17 3.71
C ASN A 249 -17.39 -7.41 4.31
N LEU A 250 -17.60 -6.66 5.40
CA LEU A 250 -16.52 -5.98 6.14
C LEU A 250 -15.75 -6.89 7.08
#